data_AF-A0A059UMJ5-F1
#
_entry.id   AF-A0A059UMJ5-F1
#
_cell.length_a   1.000
_cell.length_b   1.000
_cell.length_c   1.000
_cell.angle_alpha   90.00
_cell.angle_beta   90.00
_cell.angle_gamma   90.00
#
_symmetry.space_group_name_H-M   'P 1'
#
loop_
_entity.id
_entity.type
_entity.pdbx_description
1 polymer ?
#
loop_
_entity_poly.entity_id
_entity_poly.type
_entity_poly.pdbx_seq_one_letter_code
_entity_poly.pdbx_strand_id
1 'polypeptide(L)'
;DVMLVRDDDIPGLIMDGIVELGIIGSNVLEETCLNRALVCGSISYKVLQHLDFGICRLSLSVPFDQEYSGISCLRNARIATSYPNLLKRYFDEKDIPFKPFVLNGSVEVAHNSGLADAICDLVSTGATLEANGLREVETIY
;
A
#
# COMPACT_ATOMS: atom_id res chain seq x y z
N ASP A 1 -30.42 -3.16 -3.31
CA ASP A 1 -29.90 -4.06 -2.27
C ASP A 1 -28.56 -3.57 -1.75
N VAL A 2 -28.16 -3.99 -0.55
CA VAL A 2 -26.88 -3.61 0.08
C VAL A 2 -26.12 -4.88 0.42
N MET A 3 -24.85 -4.95 -0.01
CA MET A 3 -23.95 -6.07 0.27
C MET A 3 -22.79 -5.58 1.14
N LEU A 4 -22.52 -6.27 2.25
CA LEU A 4 -21.39 -5.99 3.13
C LEU A 4 -20.31 -7.04 2.88
N VAL A 5 -19.20 -6.60 2.30
CA VAL A 5 -18.03 -7.44 1.96
C VAL A 5 -16.75 -6.79 2.51
N ARG A 6 -15.64 -7.50 2.39
CA ARG A 6 -14.32 -6.89 2.65
C ARG A 6 -14.01 -5.88 1.55
N ASP A 7 -13.28 -4.84 1.92
CA ASP A 7 -12.85 -3.77 1.03
C ASP A 7 -12.06 -4.30 -0.17
N ASP A 8 -11.17 -5.27 0.04
CA ASP A 8 -10.38 -5.91 -1.02
C ASP A 8 -11.24 -6.57 -2.13
N ASP A 9 -12.47 -7.00 -1.82
CA ASP A 9 -13.37 -7.65 -2.77
C ASP A 9 -14.15 -6.63 -3.63
N ILE A 10 -14.37 -5.41 -3.12
CA ILE A 10 -15.27 -4.42 -3.74
C ILE A 10 -14.81 -4.00 -5.15
N PRO A 11 -13.52 -3.68 -5.40
CA PRO A 11 -13.08 -3.29 -6.75
C PRO A 11 -13.37 -4.37 -7.79
N GLY A 12 -13.12 -5.64 -7.46
CA GLY A 12 -13.37 -6.76 -8.36
C GLY A 12 -14.86 -6.89 -8.69
N LEU A 13 -15.73 -6.80 -7.68
CA LEU A 13 -17.17 -6.86 -7.86
C LEU A 13 -17.73 -5.74 -8.76
N ILE A 14 -17.20 -4.52 -8.65
CA ILE A 14 -17.59 -3.40 -9.54
C ILE A 14 -17.11 -3.67 -10.96
N MET A 15 -15.83 -4.00 -11.10
CA MET A 15 -15.21 -4.16 -12.43
C MET A 15 -15.77 -5.35 -13.22
N ASP A 16 -16.26 -6.38 -12.51
CA ASP A 16 -16.88 -7.57 -13.09
C ASP A 16 -18.41 -7.40 -13.28
N GLY A 17 -18.96 -6.24 -12.91
CA GLY A 17 -20.38 -5.91 -13.10
C GLY A 17 -21.34 -6.63 -12.15
N ILE A 18 -20.83 -7.20 -11.05
CA ILE A 18 -21.64 -7.87 -10.02
C ILE A 18 -22.36 -6.86 -9.13
N VAL A 19 -21.73 -5.71 -8.88
CA VAL A 19 -22.34 -4.59 -8.16
C VAL A 19 -22.26 -3.31 -9.00
N GLU A 20 -23.27 -2.46 -8.85
CA GLU A 20 -23.41 -1.22 -9.63
C GLU A 20 -22.61 -0.05 -9.01
N LEU A 21 -22.49 -0.04 -7.68
CA LEU A 21 -21.85 1.03 -6.90
C LEU A 21 -21.11 0.44 -5.69
N GLY A 22 -20.02 1.07 -5.29
CA GLY A 22 -19.29 0.74 -4.06
C GLY A 22 -18.51 1.92 -3.51
N ILE A 23 -18.27 1.91 -2.20
CA ILE A 23 -17.40 2.86 -1.48
C ILE A 23 -16.09 2.12 -1.20
N ILE A 24 -14.97 2.66 -1.68
CA ILE A 24 -13.67 1.99 -1.68
C ILE A 24 -12.59 2.99 -1.31
N GLY A 25 -11.60 2.56 -0.52
CA GLY A 25 -10.36 3.32 -0.31
C GLY A 25 -9.53 3.42 -1.60
N SER A 26 -9.00 4.60 -1.90
CA SER A 26 -8.25 4.83 -3.15
C SER A 26 -6.99 3.96 -3.25
N ASN A 27 -6.37 3.64 -2.11
CA ASN A 27 -5.26 2.68 -2.00
C ASN A 27 -5.64 1.29 -2.54
N VAL A 28 -6.78 0.73 -2.11
CA VAL A 28 -7.23 -0.61 -2.52
C VAL A 28 -7.62 -0.61 -4.00
N LEU A 29 -8.31 0.44 -4.45
CA LEU A 29 -8.70 0.59 -5.84
C LEU A 29 -7.48 0.63 -6.77
N GLU A 30 -6.50 1.46 -6.44
CA GLU A 30 -5.30 1.66 -7.26
C GLU A 30 -4.41 0.40 -7.26
N GLU A 31 -4.18 -0.22 -6.10
CA GLU A 31 -3.44 -1.48 -5.99
C GLU A 31 -4.10 -2.59 -6.83
N THR A 32 -5.44 -2.69 -6.79
CA THR A 32 -6.20 -3.67 -7.58
C THR A 32 -6.12 -3.37 -9.08
N CYS A 33 -6.19 -2.10 -9.47
CA CYS A 33 -6.03 -1.70 -10.88
C CYS A 33 -4.66 -2.10 -11.41
N LEU A 34 -3.59 -1.81 -10.67
CA LEU A 34 -2.23 -2.19 -11.05
C LEU A 34 -2.09 -3.72 -11.14
N ASN A 35 -2.65 -4.46 -10.18
CA ASN A 35 -2.65 -5.92 -10.22
C ASN A 35 -3.37 -6.46 -11.47
N ARG A 36 -4.58 -5.99 -11.77
CA ARG A 36 -5.35 -6.40 -12.96
C ARG A 36 -4.64 -6.06 -14.27
N ALA A 37 -3.98 -4.91 -14.33
CA ALA A 37 -3.20 -4.52 -15.51
C ALA A 37 -2.06 -5.50 -15.81
N LEU A 38 -1.44 -6.10 -14.78
CA LEU A 38 -0.38 -7.11 -14.95
C LEU A 38 -0.91 -8.45 -15.48
N VAL A 39 -2.13 -8.84 -15.14
CA VAL A 39 -2.75 -10.12 -15.53
C VAL A 39 -3.66 -9.99 -16.76
N CYS A 40 -3.60 -8.87 -17.48
CA CYS A 40 -4.48 -8.56 -18.62
C CYS A 40 -5.99 -8.60 -18.30
N GLY A 41 -6.36 -8.25 -17.06
CA GLY A 41 -7.76 -8.14 -16.64
C GLY A 41 -8.43 -6.87 -17.18
N SER A 42 -9.74 -6.93 -17.39
CA SER A 42 -10.54 -5.72 -17.69
C SER A 42 -10.65 -4.83 -16.45
N ILE A 43 -10.38 -3.54 -16.65
CA ILE A 43 -10.55 -2.50 -15.63
C ILE A 43 -11.65 -1.58 -16.15
N SER A 44 -12.82 -1.64 -15.50
CA SER A 44 -13.97 -0.82 -15.86
C SER A 44 -14.62 -0.28 -14.59
N TYR A 45 -14.47 1.00 -14.33
CA TYR A 45 -15.17 1.71 -13.26
C TYR A 45 -15.22 3.20 -13.60
N LYS A 46 -16.05 3.94 -12.86
CA LYS A 46 -16.11 5.40 -12.92
C LYS A 46 -16.15 5.96 -11.51
N VAL A 47 -15.20 6.83 -11.17
CA VAL A 47 -15.26 7.59 -9.93
C VAL A 47 -16.40 8.60 -10.04
N LEU A 48 -17.39 8.47 -9.17
CA LEU A 48 -18.52 9.41 -9.11
C LEU A 48 -18.21 10.59 -8.17
N GLN A 49 -17.58 10.31 -7.04
CA GLN A 49 -17.29 11.29 -6.01
C GLN A 49 -16.16 10.82 -5.10
N HIS A 50 -15.31 11.76 -4.66
CA HIS A 50 -14.41 11.57 -3.53
C HIS A 50 -15.11 11.98 -2.24
N LEU A 51 -14.94 11.18 -1.18
CA LEU A 51 -15.53 11.42 0.13
C LEU A 51 -14.46 11.97 1.07
N ASP A 52 -14.80 12.97 1.89
CA ASP A 52 -13.85 13.67 2.77
C ASP A 52 -13.58 12.93 4.09
N PHE A 53 -13.41 11.61 4.04
CA PHE A 53 -13.07 10.77 5.21
C PHE A 53 -12.15 9.62 4.84
N GLY A 54 -11.61 8.92 5.86
CA GLY A 54 -10.68 7.80 5.63
C GLY A 54 -9.30 8.25 5.15
N ILE A 55 -8.93 9.50 5.45
CA ILE A 55 -7.68 10.10 4.98
C ILE A 55 -6.50 9.39 5.63
N CYS A 56 -5.68 8.80 4.79
CA CYS A 56 -4.41 8.19 5.11
C CYS A 56 -3.47 8.35 3.91
N ARG A 57 -2.22 7.99 4.12
CA ARG A 57 -1.18 8.00 3.09
C ARG A 57 -0.43 6.67 3.15
N LEU A 58 0.03 6.17 2.01
CA LEU A 58 0.93 5.02 1.97
C LEU A 58 2.35 5.54 2.11
N SER A 59 3.12 5.03 3.07
CA SER A 59 4.43 5.60 3.36
C SER A 59 5.47 4.57 3.74
N LEU A 60 6.70 4.85 3.34
CA LEU A 60 7.89 4.12 3.75
C LEU A 60 8.26 4.51 5.17
N SER A 61 8.60 3.50 5.97
CA SER A 61 9.04 3.67 7.34
C SER A 61 10.26 2.81 7.62
N VAL A 62 11.18 3.37 8.40
CA VAL A 62 12.44 2.73 8.82
C VAL A 62 12.58 2.82 10.33
N PRO A 63 13.46 2.03 10.96
CA PRO A 63 13.76 2.12 12.39
C PRO A 63 14.25 3.51 12.80
N PHE A 64 13.97 3.92 14.04
CA PHE A 64 14.40 5.23 14.54
C PHE A 64 15.91 5.44 14.49
N ASP A 65 16.69 4.39 14.76
CA ASP A 65 18.14 4.38 14.79
C ASP A 65 18.77 4.26 13.39
N GLN A 66 17.99 3.96 12.36
CA GLN A 66 18.47 3.91 10.99
C GLN A 66 18.61 5.33 10.41
N GLU A 67 19.83 5.67 9.99
CA GLU A 67 20.06 6.87 9.19
C GLU A 67 19.36 6.75 7.84
N TYR A 68 18.63 7.80 7.46
CA TYR A 68 17.93 7.88 6.18
C TYR A 68 18.32 9.18 5.49
N SER A 69 19.13 9.09 4.43
CA SER A 69 19.55 10.22 3.61
C SER A 69 18.81 10.28 2.26
N GLY A 70 17.67 9.59 2.16
CA GLY A 70 16.83 9.52 0.97
C GLY A 70 16.59 8.10 0.48
N ILE A 71 15.75 7.97 -0.55
CA ILE A 71 15.27 6.68 -1.07
C ILE A 71 16.38 5.72 -1.51
N SER A 72 17.53 6.25 -1.93
CA SER A 72 18.71 5.46 -2.31
C SER A 72 19.25 4.58 -1.17
N CYS A 73 19.00 4.93 0.10
CA CYS A 73 19.34 4.10 1.26
C CYS A 73 18.61 2.76 1.26
N LEU A 74 17.45 2.69 0.60
CA LEU A 74 16.63 1.47 0.50
C LEU A 74 16.95 0.65 -0.76
N ARG A 75 18.05 0.96 -1.47
CA ARG A 75 18.48 0.17 -2.62
C ARG A 75 18.78 -1.27 -2.20
N ASN A 76 18.15 -2.22 -2.88
CA ASN A 76 18.18 -3.66 -2.60
C ASN A 76 17.64 -4.08 -1.22
N ALA A 77 17.05 -3.14 -0.47
CA ALA A 77 16.44 -3.42 0.82
C ALA A 77 15.21 -4.32 0.63
N ARG A 78 14.95 -5.15 1.64
CA ARG A 78 13.73 -5.94 1.74
C ARG A 78 12.65 -5.12 2.41
N ILE A 79 11.56 -4.86 1.68
CA ILE A 79 10.51 -3.94 2.14
C ILE A 79 9.22 -4.73 2.33
N ALA A 80 8.71 -4.75 3.56
CA ALA A 80 7.42 -5.37 3.86
C ALA A 80 6.27 -4.44 3.46
N THR A 81 5.25 -4.96 2.77
CA THR A 81 4.06 -4.16 2.42
C THR A 81 2.86 -5.04 2.09
N SER A 82 1.67 -4.50 2.29
CA SER A 82 0.42 -5.03 1.73
C SER A 82 0.12 -4.48 0.32
N TYR A 83 0.89 -3.50 -0.16
CA TYR A 83 0.67 -2.76 -1.41
C TYR A 83 1.88 -2.89 -2.38
N PRO A 84 2.22 -4.11 -2.83
CA PRO A 84 3.43 -4.34 -3.61
C PRO A 84 3.46 -3.60 -4.94
N ASN A 85 2.33 -3.39 -5.60
CA ASN A 85 2.30 -2.76 -6.92
C ASN A 85 2.44 -1.24 -6.83
N LEU A 86 1.77 -0.60 -5.87
CA LEU A 86 1.98 0.81 -5.55
C LEU A 86 3.43 1.09 -5.16
N LEU A 87 3.99 0.26 -4.27
CA LEU A 87 5.39 0.34 -3.88
C LEU A 87 6.33 0.16 -5.07
N LYS A 88 6.06 -0.86 -5.91
CA LYS A 88 6.86 -1.13 -7.11
C LYS A 88 6.83 0.06 -8.07
N ARG A 89 5.66 0.63 -8.34
CA ARG A 89 5.52 1.82 -9.20
C ARG A 89 6.39 2.97 -8.70
N TYR A 90 6.36 3.26 -7.40
CA TYR A 90 7.16 4.31 -6.80
C TYR A 90 8.68 4.07 -6.97
N PHE A 91 9.15 2.84 -6.73
CA PHE A 91 10.57 2.50 -6.87
C PHE A 91 11.05 2.46 -8.33
N ASP A 92 10.19 2.00 -9.26
CA ASP A 92 10.46 2.00 -10.69
C ASP A 92 10.64 3.43 -11.23
N GLU A 93 9.81 4.39 -10.79
CA GLU A 93 9.94 5.81 -11.14
C GLU A 93 11.27 6.44 -10.70
N LYS A 94 11.92 5.86 -9.68
CA LYS A 94 13.19 6.32 -9.13
C LYS A 94 14.39 5.51 -9.64
N ASP A 95 14.18 4.48 -10.45
CA ASP A 95 15.21 3.53 -10.90
C ASP A 95 16.00 2.92 -9.73
N ILE A 96 15.28 2.52 -8.67
CA ILE A 96 15.85 1.89 -7.48
C ILE A 96 15.30 0.48 -7.35
N PRO A 97 16.16 -0.56 -7.43
CA PRO A 97 15.73 -1.92 -7.16
C PRO A 97 15.49 -2.11 -5.65
N PHE A 98 14.50 -2.93 -5.31
CA PHE A 98 14.23 -3.38 -3.94
C PHE A 98 13.69 -4.83 -3.98
N LYS A 99 13.56 -5.46 -2.80
CA LYS A 99 13.00 -6.81 -2.66
C LYS A 99 11.65 -6.73 -1.97
N PRO A 100 10.52 -6.93 -2.66
CA PRO A 100 9.21 -6.92 -2.02
C PRO A 100 9.06 -8.11 -1.06
N PHE A 101 8.48 -7.85 0.11
CA PHE A 101 8.02 -8.86 1.05
C PHE A 101 6.54 -8.64 1.34
N VAL A 102 5.68 -9.38 0.65
CA VAL A 102 4.23 -9.15 0.71
C VAL A 102 3.64 -9.78 1.97
N LEU A 103 2.84 -9.01 2.70
CA LEU A 103 2.10 -9.45 3.87
C LEU A 103 0.62 -9.11 3.71
N ASN A 104 -0.25 -9.95 4.25
CA ASN A 104 -1.70 -9.73 4.27
C ASN A 104 -2.12 -9.15 5.63
N GLY A 105 -1.48 -8.04 6.03
CA GLY A 105 -1.65 -7.38 7.33
C GLY A 105 -0.47 -7.56 8.30
N SER A 106 -0.52 -6.79 9.40
CA SER A 106 0.53 -6.72 10.43
C SER A 106 1.93 -6.43 9.88
N VAL A 107 2.03 -5.46 8.97
CA VAL A 107 3.28 -5.12 8.29
C VAL A 107 4.33 -4.63 9.27
N GLU A 108 3.92 -3.92 10.33
CA GLU A 108 4.77 -3.41 11.41
C GLU A 108 5.54 -4.51 12.16
N VAL A 109 5.02 -5.74 12.18
CA VAL A 109 5.67 -6.89 12.84
C VAL A 109 6.84 -7.43 12.02
N ALA A 110 6.85 -7.17 10.71
CA ALA A 110 7.88 -7.69 9.80
C ALA A 110 9.28 -7.19 10.16
N HIS A 111 9.39 -5.92 10.57
CA HIS A 111 10.65 -5.34 10.99
C HIS A 111 11.15 -5.97 12.30
N ASN A 112 10.32 -5.97 13.35
CA ASN A 112 10.68 -6.53 14.66
C ASN A 112 11.01 -8.02 14.62
N SER A 113 10.52 -8.73 13.60
CA SER A 113 10.81 -10.16 13.37
C SER A 113 12.05 -10.41 12.50
N GLY A 114 12.75 -9.36 12.06
CA GLY A 114 13.91 -9.46 11.16
C GLY A 114 13.55 -9.94 9.74
N LEU A 115 12.28 -9.84 9.34
CA LEU A 115 11.81 -10.29 8.03
C LEU A 115 11.99 -9.23 6.94
N ALA A 116 12.10 -7.96 7.32
CA ALA A 116 12.26 -6.83 6.41
C ALA A 116 13.14 -5.72 7.01
N ASP A 117 13.88 -5.04 6.14
CA ASP A 117 14.77 -3.91 6.49
C ASP A 117 13.97 -2.61 6.68
N ALA A 118 12.87 -2.47 5.94
CA ALA A 118 11.94 -1.35 6.02
C ALA A 118 10.51 -1.83 5.80
N ILE A 119 9.53 -0.98 6.09
CA ILE A 119 8.13 -1.28 5.79
C ILE A 119 7.52 -0.18 4.92
N CYS A 120 6.47 -0.53 4.19
CA CYS A 120 5.59 0.40 3.51
C CYS A 120 4.14 0.05 3.80
N ASP A 121 3.45 0.91 4.55
CA ASP A 121 2.07 0.68 4.94
C ASP A 121 1.29 1.99 5.09
N LEU A 122 -0.02 1.90 5.30
CA LEU A 122 -0.88 3.04 5.51
C LEU A 122 -0.57 3.73 6.84
N VAL A 123 -0.37 5.03 6.77
CA VAL A 123 -0.13 5.91 7.91
C VAL A 123 -1.25 6.95 7.98
N SER A 124 -1.91 7.01 9.13
CA SER A 124 -2.82 8.11 9.47
C SER A 124 -2.13 9.04 10.47
N THR A 125 -2.15 8.68 11.75
CA THR A 125 -1.50 9.46 12.83
C THR A 125 -0.03 9.10 13.07
N GLY A 126 0.42 7.91 12.64
CA GLY A 126 1.77 7.40 12.89
C GLY A 126 1.93 6.63 14.21
N ALA A 127 0.91 6.57 15.06
CA ALA A 127 1.00 5.93 16.38
C ALA A 127 1.43 4.44 16.32
N THR A 128 0.96 3.69 15.31
CA THR A 128 1.35 2.28 15.12
C THR A 128 2.83 2.12 14.79
N LEU A 129 3.40 3.05 14.00
CA LEU A 129 4.82 3.04 13.66
C LEU A 129 5.66 3.30 14.92
N GLU A 130 5.30 4.35 15.66
CA GLU A 130 6.01 4.74 16.87
C GLU A 130 6.00 3.62 17.92
N ALA A 131 4.85 2.97 18.12
CA ALA A 131 4.71 1.83 19.02
C ALA A 131 5.60 0.62 18.64
N ASN A 132 6.05 0.55 17.38
CA ASN A 132 6.92 -0.50 16.86
C ASN A 132 8.36 -0.03 16.61
N GLY A 133 8.75 1.15 17.10
CA GLY A 133 10.12 1.66 16.93
C GLY A 133 10.44 2.14 15.52
N LEU A 134 9.41 2.46 14.73
CA LEU A 134 9.54 2.90 13.35
C LEU A 134 9.19 4.38 13.22
N ARG A 135 9.82 5.05 12.25
CA ARG A 135 9.48 6.39 11.81
C ARG A 135 9.20 6.42 10.33
N GLU A 136 8.23 7.22 9.96
CA GLU A 136 7.95 7.53 8.56
C GLU A 136 9.11 8.34 7.95
N VAL A 137 9.45 8.04 6.70
CA VAL A 137 10.53 8.73 5.98
C VAL A 137 10.14 9.28 4.62
N GLU A 138 9.16 8.68 3.95
CA GLU A 138 8.77 9.08 2.60
C GLU A 138 7.32 8.66 2.33
N THR A 139 6.50 9.60 1.86
CA THR A 139 5.13 9.31 1.43
C THR A 139 5.12 8.94 -0.05
N ILE A 140 4.47 7.84 -0.41
CA ILE A 140 4.48 7.31 -1.79
C ILE A 140 3.13 7.38 -2.50
N TYR A 141 2.03 7.49 -1.75
CA TYR A 141 0.67 7.65 -2.27
C TYR A 141 -0.23 8.34 -1.24
#